data_AF-A0A2E1SI57-F1
#
_entry.id   AF-A0A2E1SI57-F1
#
_cell.length_a   1.000
_cell.length_b   1.000
_cell.length_c   1.000
_cell.angle_alpha   90.00
_cell.angle_beta   90.00
_cell.angle_gamma   90.00
#
_symmetry.space_group_name_H-M   'P 1'
#
loop_
_entity.id
_entity.type
_entity.pdbx_description
1 polymer ?
#
loop_
_entity_poly.entity_id
_entity_poly.type
_entity_poly.pdbx_seq_one_letter_code
_entity_poly.pdbx_strand_id
1 'polypeptide(L)'
;MLPLALVLLSILLGGAGLYLGLTAKQQLAPLTKSADEGSSSAARINKQLSKIDTRINELSAQNSKLKETIQRLGRESSQTLRETKQANEGVQSNRGELIELAQKISQFATSGAVTNASSSRLEATSTGSETSAIETFTASGSASTYKIQSGDTFGKIASQKGVRLDALLEANPDADPRRLSIGKEINIPAN
;
A
#
# COMPACT_ATOMS: atom_id res chain seq x y z
N MET A 1 -78.73 -63.57 5.61
CA MET A 1 -77.30 -63.35 5.92
C MET A 1 -76.61 -62.30 5.05
N LEU A 2 -77.14 -61.96 3.86
CA LEU A 2 -76.50 -61.03 2.91
C LEU A 2 -76.33 -59.55 3.37
N PRO A 3 -77.24 -58.90 4.14
CA PRO A 3 -77.10 -57.47 4.44
C PRO A 3 -75.99 -57.15 5.45
N LEU A 4 -75.67 -58.07 6.37
CA LEU A 4 -74.63 -57.87 7.38
C LEU A 4 -73.21 -57.91 6.77
N ALA A 5 -73.02 -58.71 5.72
CA ALA A 5 -71.74 -58.82 5.01
C ALA A 5 -71.37 -57.53 4.26
N LEU A 6 -72.35 -56.82 3.68
CA LEU A 6 -72.13 -55.54 2.99
C LEU A 6 -71.73 -54.41 3.93
N VAL A 7 -72.28 -54.38 5.16
CA VAL A 7 -71.89 -53.40 6.19
C VAL A 7 -70.47 -53.63 6.69
N LEU A 8 -70.07 -54.89 6.87
CA LEU A 8 -68.69 -55.21 7.27
C LEU A 8 -67.69 -54.87 6.16
N LEU A 9 -68.06 -55.10 4.89
CA LEU A 9 -67.22 -54.75 3.75
C LEU A 9 -67.02 -53.23 3.65
N SER A 10 -68.05 -52.42 3.85
CA SER A 10 -67.92 -50.95 3.78
C SER A 10 -67.09 -50.38 4.93
N ILE A 11 -67.20 -50.93 6.13
CA ILE A 11 -66.36 -50.54 7.28
C ILE A 11 -64.89 -50.92 7.02
N LEU A 12 -64.63 -52.11 6.48
CA LEU A 12 -63.28 -52.55 6.16
C LEU A 12 -62.65 -51.69 5.06
N LEU A 13 -63.41 -51.39 4.01
CA LEU A 13 -62.96 -50.56 2.90
C LEU A 13 -62.75 -49.10 3.33
N GLY A 14 -63.62 -48.57 4.19
CA GLY A 14 -63.47 -47.26 4.82
C GLY A 14 -62.25 -47.19 5.74
N GLY A 15 -62.03 -48.22 6.56
CA GLY A 15 -60.85 -48.34 7.42
C GLY A 15 -59.55 -48.42 6.63
N ALA A 16 -59.52 -49.19 5.55
CA ALA A 16 -58.37 -49.28 4.64
C ALA A 16 -58.09 -47.94 3.95
N GLY A 17 -59.13 -47.23 3.50
CA GLY A 17 -59.00 -45.89 2.93
C GLY A 17 -58.46 -44.86 3.92
N LEU A 18 -58.95 -44.88 5.17
CA LEU A 18 -58.47 -44.00 6.24
C LEU A 18 -57.00 -44.29 6.61
N TYR A 19 -56.64 -45.58 6.72
CA TYR A 19 -55.27 -46.01 7.00
C TYR A 19 -54.30 -45.58 5.91
N LEU A 20 -54.69 -45.75 4.65
CA LEU A 20 -53.87 -45.35 3.50
C LEU A 20 -53.71 -43.83 3.41
N GLY A 21 -54.78 -43.07 3.67
CA GLY A 21 -54.74 -41.61 3.74
C GLY A 21 -53.83 -41.08 4.86
N LEU A 22 -53.85 -41.73 6.03
CA LEU A 22 -52.99 -41.37 7.15
C LEU A 22 -51.51 -41.70 6.87
N THR A 23 -51.26 -42.83 6.21
CA THR A 23 -49.90 -43.25 5.79
C THR A 23 -49.34 -42.32 4.71
N ALA A 24 -50.16 -41.89 3.75
CA ALA A 24 -49.77 -40.91 2.74
C ALA A 24 -49.39 -39.56 3.36
N LYS A 25 -50.16 -39.06 4.34
CA LYS A 25 -49.84 -37.80 5.06
C LYS A 25 -48.45 -37.83 5.72
N GLN A 26 -48.02 -38.97 6.26
CA GLN A 26 -46.69 -39.11 6.89
C GLN A 26 -45.54 -39.02 5.89
N GLN A 27 -45.73 -39.52 4.66
CA GLN A 27 -44.73 -39.47 3.59
C GLN A 27 -44.57 -38.07 2.98
N LEU A 28 -45.60 -37.22 3.03
CA LEU A 28 -45.59 -35.88 2.43
C LEU A 28 -44.95 -34.79 3.33
N ALA A 29 -44.95 -34.99 4.65
CA ALA A 29 -44.33 -34.05 5.60
C ALA A 29 -42.82 -33.80 5.38
N PRO A 30 -41.96 -34.83 5.13
CA PRO A 30 -40.55 -34.58 4.85
C PRO A 30 -40.32 -33.88 3.50
N LEU A 31 -41.17 -34.15 2.50
CA LEU A 31 -41.07 -33.55 1.16
C LEU A 31 -41.32 -32.04 1.21
N THR A 32 -42.36 -31.57 1.92
CA THR A 32 -42.63 -30.13 2.05
C THR A 32 -41.51 -29.39 2.78
N LYS A 33 -40.93 -29.99 3.83
CA LYS A 33 -39.81 -29.39 4.56
C LYS A 33 -38.58 -29.22 3.67
N SER A 34 -38.25 -30.24 2.87
CA SER A 34 -37.13 -30.15 1.92
C SER A 34 -37.36 -29.12 0.81
N ALA A 35 -38.62 -28.91 0.40
CA ALA A 35 -38.98 -27.88 -0.58
C ALA A 35 -38.81 -26.44 -0.01
N ASP A 36 -39.22 -26.20 1.24
CA ASP A 36 -39.01 -24.92 1.94
C ASP A 36 -37.51 -24.62 2.18
N GLU A 37 -36.73 -25.64 2.55
CA GLU A 37 -35.27 -25.54 2.70
C GLU A 37 -34.57 -25.27 1.35
N GLY A 38 -35.06 -25.90 0.27
CA GLY A 38 -34.60 -25.64 -1.10
C GLY A 38 -34.88 -24.22 -1.57
N SER A 39 -36.09 -23.71 -1.32
CA SER A 39 -36.48 -22.32 -1.62
C SER A 39 -35.62 -21.31 -0.87
N SER A 40 -35.40 -21.56 0.43
CA SER A 40 -34.52 -20.74 1.27
C SER A 40 -33.07 -20.73 0.78
N SER A 41 -32.59 -21.87 0.29
CA SER A 41 -31.25 -22.00 -0.29
C SER A 41 -31.13 -21.24 -1.61
N ALA A 42 -32.14 -21.33 -2.49
CA ALA A 42 -32.21 -20.58 -3.74
C ALA A 42 -32.23 -19.05 -3.49
N ALA A 43 -32.97 -18.58 -2.49
CA ALA A 43 -33.00 -17.17 -2.10
C ALA A 43 -31.61 -16.68 -1.62
N ARG A 44 -30.89 -17.50 -0.85
CA ARG A 44 -29.51 -17.20 -0.43
C ARG A 44 -28.55 -17.13 -1.61
N ILE A 45 -28.66 -18.06 -2.56
CA ILE A 45 -27.83 -18.08 -3.77
C ILE A 45 -28.06 -16.80 -4.58
N ASN A 46 -29.32 -16.42 -4.83
CA ASN A 46 -29.63 -15.19 -5.57
C ASN A 46 -29.08 -13.93 -4.86
N LYS A 47 -29.20 -13.88 -3.53
CA LYS A 47 -28.59 -12.80 -2.73
C LYS A 47 -27.06 -12.77 -2.84
N GLN A 48 -26.40 -13.92 -2.88
CA GLN A 48 -24.94 -13.98 -3.10
C GLN A 48 -24.58 -13.51 -4.52
N LEU A 49 -25.37 -13.88 -5.52
CA LEU A 49 -25.17 -13.48 -6.91
C LEU A 49 -25.23 -11.95 -7.06
N SER A 50 -26.28 -11.33 -6.51
CA SER A 50 -26.42 -9.87 -6.49
C SER A 50 -25.26 -9.16 -5.78
N LYS A 51 -24.74 -9.74 -4.69
CA LYS A 51 -23.53 -9.21 -4.01
C LYS A 51 -22.28 -9.34 -4.87
N ILE A 52 -22.14 -10.44 -5.61
CA ILE A 52 -21.03 -10.66 -6.53
C ILE A 52 -21.08 -9.63 -7.66
N ASP A 53 -22.25 -9.40 -8.27
CA ASP A 53 -22.43 -8.38 -9.31
C ASP A 53 -22.04 -6.99 -8.82
N THR A 54 -22.47 -6.64 -7.59
CA THR A 54 -22.11 -5.38 -6.95
C THR A 54 -20.59 -5.26 -6.77
N ARG A 55 -19.94 -6.33 -6.30
CA ARG A 55 -18.47 -6.36 -6.11
C ARG A 55 -17.72 -6.26 -7.44
N ILE A 56 -18.22 -6.87 -8.51
CA ILE A 56 -17.62 -6.79 -9.84
C ILE A 56 -17.67 -5.34 -10.35
N ASN A 57 -18.80 -4.67 -10.19
CA ASN A 57 -18.96 -3.26 -10.60
C ASN A 57 -18.03 -2.34 -9.79
N GLU A 58 -17.96 -2.53 -8.47
CA GLU A 58 -17.04 -1.79 -7.60
C GLU A 58 -15.57 -2.02 -8.00
N LEU A 59 -15.18 -3.27 -8.24
CA LEU A 59 -13.81 -3.61 -8.64
C LEU A 59 -13.44 -3.00 -9.99
N SER A 60 -14.38 -2.95 -10.93
CA SER A 60 -14.22 -2.25 -12.21
C SER A 60 -13.96 -0.75 -12.01
N ALA A 61 -14.75 -0.10 -11.14
CA ALA A 61 -14.57 1.31 -10.82
C ALA A 61 -13.19 1.58 -10.15
N GLN A 62 -12.76 0.69 -9.25
CA GLN A 62 -11.44 0.77 -8.62
C GLN A 62 -10.31 0.64 -9.63
N ASN A 63 -10.41 -0.27 -10.59
CA ASN A 63 -9.43 -0.41 -11.66
C ASN A 63 -9.36 0.84 -12.55
N SER A 64 -10.49 1.48 -12.85
CA SER A 64 -10.49 2.76 -13.58
C SER A 64 -9.78 3.86 -12.80
N LYS A 65 -10.07 4.00 -11.49
CA LYS A 65 -9.40 4.98 -10.62
C LYS A 65 -7.90 4.73 -10.48
N LEU A 66 -7.49 3.47 -10.42
CA LEU A 66 -6.09 3.08 -10.41
C LEU A 66 -5.40 3.50 -11.71
N LYS A 67 -6.02 3.25 -12.86
CA LYS A 67 -5.51 3.68 -14.18
C LYS A 67 -5.32 5.19 -14.25
N GLU A 68 -6.30 5.97 -13.78
CA GLU A 68 -6.18 7.43 -13.72
C GLU A 68 -5.04 7.89 -12.82
N THR A 69 -4.88 7.25 -11.66
CA THR A 69 -3.81 7.59 -10.71
C THR A 69 -2.44 7.33 -11.32
N ILE A 70 -2.26 6.20 -12.01
CA ILE A 70 -1.01 5.88 -12.72
C ILE A 70 -0.74 6.91 -13.82
N GLN A 71 -1.76 7.27 -14.60
CA GLN A 71 -1.62 8.26 -15.67
C GLN A 71 -1.28 9.65 -15.16
N ARG A 72 -1.87 10.08 -14.03
CA ARG A 72 -1.54 11.34 -13.37
C ARG A 72 -0.10 11.32 -12.87
N LEU A 73 0.29 10.27 -12.14
CA LEU A 73 1.64 10.15 -11.59
C LEU A 73 2.72 10.13 -12.69
N GLY A 74 2.44 9.46 -13.81
CA GLY A 74 3.33 9.48 -14.98
C GLY A 74 3.52 10.88 -15.56
N ARG A 75 2.44 11.67 -15.68
CA ARG A 75 2.53 13.06 -16.13
C ARG A 75 3.30 13.94 -15.14
N GLU A 76 2.95 13.88 -13.87
CA GLU A 76 3.62 14.62 -12.79
C GLU A 76 5.13 14.33 -12.77
N SER A 77 5.52 13.06 -12.79
CA SER A 77 6.93 12.66 -12.81
C SER A 77 7.68 13.23 -14.02
N SER A 78 7.09 13.15 -15.22
CA SER A 78 7.70 13.71 -16.42
C SER A 78 7.83 15.23 -16.39
N GLN A 79 6.88 15.92 -15.75
CA GLN A 79 6.89 17.36 -15.60
C GLN A 79 7.97 17.81 -14.62
N THR A 80 8.06 17.17 -13.44
CA THR A 80 9.12 17.47 -12.47
C THR A 80 10.51 17.27 -13.07
N LEU A 81 10.70 16.25 -13.91
CA LEU A 81 11.99 16.06 -14.58
C LEU A 81 12.33 17.21 -15.55
N ARG A 82 11.33 17.77 -16.24
CA ARG A 82 11.52 18.94 -17.12
C ARG A 82 11.79 20.21 -16.32
N GLU A 83 11.04 20.43 -15.25
CA GLU A 83 11.21 21.59 -14.36
C GLU A 83 12.60 21.58 -13.70
N THR A 84 13.05 20.43 -13.20
CA THR A 84 14.39 20.29 -12.61
C THR A 84 15.50 20.52 -13.63
N LYS A 85 15.34 20.01 -14.87
CA LYS A 85 16.29 20.25 -15.94
C LYS A 85 16.36 21.74 -16.32
N GLN A 86 15.21 22.38 -16.51
CA GLN A 86 15.12 23.80 -16.86
C GLN A 86 15.65 24.69 -15.73
N ALA A 87 15.35 24.36 -14.47
CA ALA A 87 15.88 25.07 -13.31
C ALA A 87 17.41 24.97 -13.24
N ASN A 88 17.98 23.78 -13.50
CA ASN A 88 19.42 23.62 -13.56
C ASN A 88 20.06 24.44 -14.71
N GLU A 89 19.45 24.42 -15.90
CA GLU A 89 19.90 25.25 -17.03
C GLU A 89 19.86 26.74 -16.69
N GLY A 90 18.79 27.23 -16.05
CA GLY A 90 18.68 28.62 -15.59
C GLY A 90 19.73 28.99 -14.54
N VAL A 91 20.01 28.10 -13.58
CA VAL A 91 21.08 28.31 -12.58
C VAL A 91 22.46 28.42 -13.25
N GLN A 92 22.74 27.60 -14.26
CA GLN A 92 24.00 27.69 -15.00
C GLN A 92 24.11 28.98 -15.80
N SER A 93 23.02 29.43 -16.43
CA SER A 93 22.98 30.72 -17.12
C SER A 93 23.25 31.88 -16.14
N ASN A 94 22.54 31.93 -15.02
CA ASN A 94 22.74 32.95 -13.99
C ASN A 94 24.16 32.95 -13.44
N ARG A 95 24.76 31.76 -13.24
CA ARG A 95 26.19 31.65 -12.84
C ARG A 95 27.12 32.26 -13.88
N GLY A 96 26.88 32.02 -15.17
CA GLY A 96 27.65 32.64 -16.25
C GLY A 96 27.57 34.16 -16.24
N GLU A 97 26.37 34.71 -16.09
CA GLU A 97 26.13 36.16 -16.00
C GLU A 97 26.85 36.79 -14.79
N LEU A 98 26.83 36.10 -13.64
CA LEU A 98 27.55 36.53 -12.44
C LEU A 98 29.06 36.57 -12.64
N ILE A 99 29.62 35.59 -13.36
CA ILE A 99 31.06 35.57 -13.69
C ILE A 99 31.40 36.73 -14.63
N GLU A 100 30.59 36.98 -15.65
CA GLU A 100 30.81 38.10 -16.58
C GLU A 100 30.74 39.45 -15.85
N LEU A 101 29.77 39.62 -14.96
CA LEU A 101 29.64 40.83 -14.14
C LEU A 101 30.84 41.02 -13.22
N ALA A 102 31.29 39.96 -12.54
CA ALA A 102 32.46 40.00 -11.69
C ALA A 102 33.71 40.44 -12.50
N GLN A 103 33.90 39.91 -13.70
CA GLN A 103 35.01 40.29 -14.57
C GLN A 103 34.91 41.75 -15.03
N LYS A 104 33.70 42.27 -15.32
CA LYS A 104 33.49 43.69 -15.64
C LYS A 104 33.82 44.60 -14.45
N ILE A 105 33.40 44.22 -13.24
CA ILE A 105 33.71 44.95 -12.00
C ILE A 105 35.23 44.98 -11.77
N SER A 106 35.93 43.85 -11.95
CA SER A 106 37.39 43.80 -11.83
C SER A 106 38.11 44.68 -12.85
N GLN A 107 37.64 44.72 -14.11
CA GLN A 107 38.20 45.61 -15.13
C GLN A 107 38.02 47.09 -14.78
N PHE A 108 36.88 47.45 -14.17
CA PHE A 108 36.64 48.80 -13.68
C PHE A 108 37.57 49.15 -12.51
N ALA A 109 37.76 48.23 -11.55
CA ALA A 109 38.70 48.41 -10.44
C ALA A 109 40.15 48.55 -10.92
N THR A 110 40.58 47.76 -11.91
CA THR A 110 41.90 47.88 -12.56
C THR A 110 42.06 49.22 -13.29
N SER A 111 41.01 49.73 -13.94
CA SER A 111 41.06 51.01 -14.64
C SER A 111 41.10 52.21 -13.68
N GLY A 112 40.60 52.07 -12.45
CA GLY A 112 40.73 53.05 -11.37
C GLY A 112 42.07 53.01 -10.61
N ALA A 113 42.87 51.96 -10.79
CA ALA A 113 44.11 51.72 -10.04
C ALA A 113 45.38 52.37 -10.63
N VAL A 114 45.28 53.15 -11.72
CA VAL A 114 46.45 53.89 -12.27
C VAL A 114 46.82 55.12 -11.43
N THR A 115 46.01 55.47 -10.43
CA THR A 115 46.43 56.41 -9.38
C THR A 115 46.35 55.73 -8.03
N ASN A 116 47.49 55.68 -7.32
CA ASN A 116 47.64 55.27 -5.93
C ASN A 116 48.19 53.85 -5.68
N ALA A 117 49.39 53.58 -6.19
CA ALA A 117 50.30 52.60 -5.59
C ALA A 117 51.26 53.31 -4.62
N SER A 118 50.89 53.37 -3.35
CA SER A 118 51.82 53.58 -2.23
C SER A 118 51.36 52.75 -1.04
N SER A 119 52.26 51.84 -0.64
CA SER A 119 52.43 51.28 0.69
C SER A 119 51.31 50.38 1.25
N SER A 120 51.56 49.06 1.28
CA SER A 120 51.79 48.34 2.55
C SER A 120 51.84 46.84 2.28
N ARG A 121 53.03 46.28 2.43
CA ARG A 121 53.33 44.85 2.58
C ARG A 121 53.13 44.47 4.06
N LEU A 122 52.98 43.17 4.31
CA LEU A 122 52.80 42.46 5.60
C LEU A 122 51.28 42.27 5.90
N GLU A 123 50.74 41.10 6.23
CA GLU A 123 51.24 39.96 7.01
C GLU A 123 50.52 38.65 6.63
N ALA A 124 51.22 37.54 6.78
CA ALA A 124 50.65 36.20 6.85
C ALA A 124 50.28 35.88 8.31
N THR A 125 49.12 35.27 8.56
CA THR A 125 48.91 34.48 9.78
C THR A 125 47.88 33.37 9.52
N SER A 126 48.33 32.17 9.84
CA SER A 126 47.71 30.85 9.94
C SER A 126 46.41 30.77 10.74
N THR A 127 45.55 29.80 10.39
CA THR A 127 44.75 28.88 11.26
C THR A 127 43.94 28.00 10.28
N GLY A 128 44.16 26.70 10.07
CA GLY A 128 44.28 25.62 11.05
C GLY A 128 42.90 25.01 11.29
N SER A 129 42.44 24.04 10.48
CA SER A 129 41.32 23.14 10.80
C SER A 129 41.14 22.05 9.74
N GLU A 130 41.89 20.95 9.87
CA GLU A 130 41.44 19.64 9.40
C GLU A 130 41.83 18.59 10.45
N THR A 131 41.11 18.57 11.57
CA THR A 131 40.92 17.37 12.40
C THR A 131 39.58 17.51 13.12
N SER A 132 38.57 16.83 12.59
CA SER A 132 37.31 16.44 13.24
C SER A 132 36.54 15.62 12.23
N ALA A 133 35.90 14.51 12.50
CA ALA A 133 35.82 13.70 13.70
C ALA A 133 35.23 12.37 13.21
N ILE A 134 35.80 11.27 13.68
CA ILE A 134 35.16 9.96 13.62
C ILE A 134 34.10 10.00 14.71
N GLU A 135 32.86 10.29 14.35
CA GLU A 135 31.75 10.16 15.29
C GLU A 135 31.20 8.74 15.22
N THR A 136 31.78 7.91 16.08
CA THR A 136 31.12 6.77 16.71
C THR A 136 29.78 7.22 17.30
N PHE A 137 28.68 6.90 16.64
CA PHE A 137 27.37 6.85 17.28
C PHE A 137 27.27 5.54 18.06
N THR A 138 27.72 5.55 19.31
CA THR A 138 27.26 4.57 20.29
C THR A 138 25.90 5.04 20.80
N ALA A 139 24.82 4.65 20.13
CA ALA A 139 23.47 4.84 20.64
C ALA A 139 22.92 3.48 21.05
N SER A 140 23.16 3.13 22.32
CA SER A 140 22.55 1.99 23.02
C SER A 140 21.02 2.08 22.95
N GLY A 141 20.43 1.65 21.84
CA GLY A 141 19.00 1.55 21.62
C GLY A 141 18.59 0.08 21.71
N SER A 142 17.69 -0.26 22.62
CA SER A 142 17.16 -1.61 22.73
C SER A 142 16.63 -2.09 21.38
N ALA A 143 17.03 -3.30 20.96
CA ALA A 143 16.47 -3.95 19.78
C ALA A 143 14.94 -3.89 19.84
N SER A 144 14.33 -3.31 18.81
CA SER A 144 12.89 -3.04 18.79
C SER A 144 12.26 -3.84 17.68
N THR A 145 11.10 -4.44 17.93
CA THR A 145 10.35 -5.18 16.90
C THR A 145 9.37 -4.24 16.20
N TYR A 146 9.36 -4.27 14.87
CA TYR A 146 8.45 -3.46 14.06
C TYR A 146 7.54 -4.36 13.22
N LYS A 147 6.24 -4.05 13.21
CA LYS A 147 5.25 -4.75 12.40
C LYS A 147 5.05 -4.02 11.07
N ILE A 148 5.38 -4.70 9.98
CA ILE A 148 5.33 -4.14 8.62
C ILE A 148 3.89 -3.73 8.27
N GLN A 149 3.73 -2.51 7.77
CA GLN A 149 2.46 -1.98 7.28
C GLN A 149 2.43 -1.97 5.74
N SER A 150 1.24 -1.72 5.19
CA SER A 150 1.06 -1.65 3.73
C SER A 150 1.83 -0.46 3.15
N GLY A 151 2.70 -0.71 2.17
CA GLY A 151 3.50 0.32 1.50
C GLY A 151 4.87 0.61 2.11
N ASP A 152 5.24 -0.14 3.16
CA ASP A 152 6.56 -0.09 3.75
C ASP A 152 7.61 -0.77 2.89
N THR A 153 8.83 -0.26 2.97
CA THR A 153 10.02 -0.89 2.42
C THR A 153 11.12 -0.86 3.47
N PHE A 154 12.09 -1.79 3.40
CA PHE A 154 13.25 -1.78 4.29
C PHE A 154 13.98 -0.45 4.29
N GLY A 155 14.11 0.21 3.12
CA GLY A 155 14.70 1.54 3.02
C GLY A 155 13.91 2.61 3.78
N LYS A 156 12.58 2.64 3.64
CA LYS A 156 11.73 3.60 4.37
C LYS A 156 11.79 3.36 5.88
N ILE A 157 11.72 2.10 6.31
CA ILE A 157 11.80 1.73 7.73
C ILE A 157 13.17 2.09 8.30
N ALA A 158 14.25 1.79 7.57
CA ALA A 158 15.62 2.13 7.96
C ALA A 158 15.78 3.64 8.17
N SER A 159 15.34 4.46 7.19
CA SER A 159 15.36 5.92 7.31
C SER A 159 14.50 6.44 8.46
N GLN A 160 13.31 5.88 8.67
CA GLN A 160 12.40 6.29 9.74
C GLN A 160 12.92 5.94 11.13
N LYS A 161 13.63 4.80 11.26
CA LYS A 161 14.21 4.33 12.52
C LYS A 161 15.64 4.80 12.74
N GLY A 162 16.23 5.52 11.78
CA GLY A 162 17.59 6.02 11.86
C GLY A 162 18.65 4.91 11.86
N VAL A 163 18.32 3.72 11.32
CA VAL A 163 19.23 2.58 11.25
C VAL A 163 19.77 2.43 9.83
N ARG A 164 20.97 1.85 9.70
CA ARG A 164 21.54 1.51 8.40
C ARG A 164 20.76 0.38 7.75
N LEU A 165 20.51 0.48 6.45
CA LEU A 165 19.82 -0.55 5.67
C LEU A 165 20.54 -1.91 5.75
N ASP A 166 21.87 -1.90 5.68
CA ASP A 166 22.71 -3.10 5.76
C ASP A 166 22.52 -3.82 7.11
N ALA A 167 22.56 -3.07 8.21
CA ALA A 167 22.35 -3.61 9.55
C ALA A 167 20.93 -4.18 9.72
N LEU A 168 19.93 -3.52 9.13
CA LEU A 168 18.55 -3.97 9.17
C LEU A 168 18.33 -5.28 8.35
N LEU A 169 19.05 -5.46 7.26
CA LEU A 169 19.06 -6.69 6.46
C LEU A 169 19.76 -7.83 7.22
N GLU A 170 20.90 -7.54 7.83
CA GLU A 170 21.68 -8.50 8.61
C GLU A 170 20.91 -9.00 9.86
N ALA A 171 20.14 -8.12 10.50
CA ALA A 171 19.25 -8.49 11.61
C ALA A 171 18.04 -9.35 11.18
N ASN A 172 17.73 -9.44 9.88
CA ASN A 172 16.56 -10.14 9.36
C ASN A 172 16.90 -11.00 8.11
N PRO A 173 17.76 -12.03 8.24
CA PRO A 173 18.18 -12.86 7.11
C PRO A 173 17.02 -13.63 6.44
N ASP A 174 15.96 -13.91 7.20
CA ASP A 174 14.75 -14.62 6.71
C ASP A 174 13.72 -13.69 6.05
N ALA A 175 14.02 -12.40 5.94
CA ALA A 175 13.13 -11.41 5.34
C ALA A 175 13.64 -11.00 3.95
N ASP A 176 12.88 -11.35 2.92
CA ASP A 176 13.17 -10.93 1.55
C ASP A 176 12.76 -9.46 1.36
N PRO A 177 13.70 -8.55 1.00
CA PRO A 177 13.42 -7.13 0.82
C PRO A 177 12.44 -6.83 -0.31
N ARG A 178 12.30 -7.76 -1.27
CA ARG A 178 11.35 -7.66 -2.38
C ARG A 178 9.99 -8.25 -2.05
N ARG A 179 9.86 -8.96 -0.93
CA ARG A 179 8.63 -9.66 -0.51
C ARG A 179 8.31 -9.45 0.98
N LEU A 180 8.27 -8.18 1.37
CA LEU A 180 7.77 -7.78 2.68
C LEU A 180 6.29 -8.18 2.83
N SER A 181 6.01 -9.05 3.80
CA SER A 181 4.65 -9.49 4.11
C SER A 181 4.02 -8.54 5.13
N ILE A 182 2.89 -7.95 4.78
CA ILE A 182 2.16 -7.03 5.66
C ILE A 182 1.77 -7.77 6.95
N GLY A 183 2.05 -7.15 8.09
CA GLY A 183 1.79 -7.71 9.41
C GLY A 183 2.87 -8.64 9.94
N LYS A 184 3.93 -8.93 9.16
CA LYS A 184 5.11 -9.64 9.66
C LYS A 184 5.95 -8.71 10.54
N GLU A 185 6.50 -9.27 11.60
CA GLU A 185 7.39 -8.59 12.51
C GLU A 185 8.84 -8.71 12.02
N ILE A 186 9.58 -7.60 12.09
CA ILE A 186 11.00 -7.53 11.79
C ILE A 186 11.76 -6.93 12.96
N ASN A 187 13.01 -7.35 13.12
CA ASN A 187 13.91 -6.88 14.16
C ASN A 187 14.61 -5.62 13.69
N ILE A 188 14.46 -4.53 14.44
CA ILE A 188 15.20 -3.29 14.20
C ILE A 188 16.45 -3.32 15.09
N PRO A 189 17.67 -3.38 14.51
CA PRO A 189 18.90 -3.37 15.29
C PRO A 189 19.09 -2.04 16.00
N ALA A 190 19.84 -2.09 17.11
CA ALA A 190 20.39 -0.89 17.74
C ALA A 190 21.35 -0.19 16.76
N ASN A 191 21.39 1.14 16.81
CA ASN A 191 22.28 1.93 15.95
C ASN A 191 23.73 1.91 16.46
#